data_AF-A0ABD3SRW5-F1
#
_entry.id   AF-A0ABD3SRW5-F1
#
_cell.length_a   1.000
_cell.length_b   1.000
_cell.length_c   1.000
_cell.angle_alpha   90.00
_cell.angle_beta   90.00
_cell.angle_gamma   90.00
#
_symmetry.space_group_name_H-M   'P 1'
#
loop_
_entity.id
_entity.type
_entity.pdbx_description
1 polymer ?
#
loop_
_entity_poly.entity_id
_entity_poly.type
_entity_poly.pdbx_seq_one_letter_code
_entity_poly.pdbx_strand_id
1 'polypeptide(L)'
;MHLFQKKPTPKERAKAAQKETKLTVRSNQRQMDRDIRDLDRQEKLLLQQIKARAKTPGVDPQKDAALKAQAKELVQLRKQREKLYETKAHLNSVGMTATALSSQVSMVTAMGNVSMALSAANGVMDAKKLGLTMAEFAKQNETAQMKEEMMNDVLADAFDDSDLEEQAEDVTNQVLAELGVEMDKHMVGLNAPSKIAGATTAITEEEEALMDVLPELRARLSALDL
;
A
#
# COMPACT_ATOMS: atom_id res chain seq x y z
N MET A 1 -9.96 33.27 -34.82
CA MET A 1 -8.73 34.08 -34.73
C MET A 1 -7.74 33.40 -33.78
N HIS A 2 -6.80 32.58 -34.27
CA HIS A 2 -5.83 31.83 -33.42
C HIS A 2 -4.36 32.01 -33.85
N LEU A 3 -4.00 33.10 -34.56
CA LEU A 3 -2.71 33.18 -35.27
C LEU A 3 -1.57 33.90 -34.50
N PHE A 4 -1.74 34.30 -33.24
CA PHE A 4 -0.73 35.04 -32.46
C PHE A 4 -0.50 34.56 -31.02
N GLN A 5 -0.72 33.28 -30.72
CA GLN A 5 -0.29 32.74 -29.43
C GLN A 5 1.20 32.39 -29.50
N LYS A 6 2.03 33.05 -28.67
CA LYS A 6 3.43 32.66 -28.45
C LYS A 6 3.46 31.16 -28.10
N LYS A 7 4.32 30.39 -28.77
CA LYS A 7 4.52 28.98 -28.43
C LYS A 7 4.90 28.89 -26.95
N PRO A 8 4.20 28.08 -26.14
CA PRO A 8 4.42 28.03 -24.71
C PRO A 8 5.85 27.55 -24.42
N THR A 9 6.50 28.25 -23.50
CA THR A 9 7.86 27.94 -23.08
C THR A 9 7.92 26.53 -22.47
N PRO A 10 9.09 25.86 -22.44
CA PRO A 10 9.23 24.56 -21.79
C PRO A 10 8.70 24.55 -20.34
N LYS A 11 8.91 25.66 -19.60
CA LYS A 11 8.39 25.86 -18.25
C LYS A 11 6.85 25.95 -18.21
N GLU A 12 6.24 26.69 -19.12
CA GLU A 12 4.78 26.79 -19.21
C GLU A 12 4.15 25.46 -19.61
N ARG A 13 4.76 24.73 -20.54
CA ARG A 13 4.32 23.38 -20.94
C ARG A 13 4.42 22.40 -19.78
N ALA A 14 5.54 22.38 -19.06
CA ALA A 14 5.71 21.48 -17.90
C ALA A 14 4.73 21.82 -16.76
N LYS A 15 4.43 23.10 -16.53
CA LYS A 15 3.45 23.53 -15.52
C LYS A 15 2.00 23.22 -15.94
N ALA A 16 1.67 23.36 -17.22
CA ALA A 16 0.38 22.99 -17.77
C ALA A 16 0.16 21.47 -17.67
N ALA A 17 1.14 20.67 -18.11
CA ALA A 17 1.12 19.22 -18.01
C ALA A 17 0.98 18.76 -16.55
N GLN A 18 1.76 19.33 -15.61
CA GLN A 18 1.62 19.04 -14.18
C GLN A 18 0.19 19.29 -13.68
N LYS A 19 -0.40 20.44 -14.05
CA LYS A 19 -1.74 20.80 -13.62
C LYS A 19 -2.78 19.83 -14.17
N GLU A 20 -2.66 19.47 -15.45
CA GLU A 20 -3.53 18.48 -16.10
C GLU A 20 -3.41 17.11 -15.45
N THR A 21 -2.19 16.58 -15.29
CA THR A 21 -1.95 15.31 -14.61
C THR A 21 -2.53 15.30 -13.20
N LYS A 22 -2.35 16.38 -12.42
CA LYS A 22 -2.95 16.49 -11.07
C LYS A 22 -4.47 16.46 -11.08
N LEU A 23 -5.11 17.10 -12.05
CA LEU A 23 -6.57 17.11 -12.15
C LEU A 23 -7.08 15.72 -12.52
N THR A 24 -6.46 15.08 -13.51
CA THR A 24 -6.80 13.71 -13.95
C THR A 24 -6.59 12.70 -12.83
N VAL A 25 -5.44 12.74 -12.13
CA VAL A 25 -5.15 11.89 -10.98
C VAL A 25 -6.21 12.07 -9.89
N ARG A 26 -6.55 13.31 -9.51
CA ARG A 26 -7.58 13.57 -8.50
C ARG A 26 -8.96 13.07 -8.91
N SER A 27 -9.33 13.24 -10.19
CA SER A 27 -10.61 12.75 -10.70
C SER A 27 -10.67 11.23 -10.64
N ASN A 28 -9.62 10.55 -11.10
CA ASN A 28 -9.51 9.09 -11.08
C ASN A 28 -9.50 8.55 -9.65
N GLN A 29 -8.73 9.15 -8.73
CA GLN A 29 -8.74 8.76 -7.31
C GLN A 29 -10.15 8.82 -6.70
N ARG A 30 -10.93 9.86 -7.02
CA ARG A 30 -12.32 9.96 -6.54
C ARG A 30 -13.25 8.91 -7.17
N GLN A 31 -13.00 8.52 -8.42
CA GLN A 31 -13.75 7.43 -9.05
C GLN A 31 -13.41 6.11 -8.35
N MET A 32 -12.13 5.82 -8.14
CA MET A 32 -11.69 4.62 -7.43
C MET A 32 -12.21 4.57 -5.99
N ASP A 33 -12.30 5.72 -5.30
CA ASP A 33 -12.93 5.79 -3.97
C ASP A 33 -14.42 5.44 -3.99
N ARG A 34 -15.12 5.68 -5.11
CA ARG A 34 -16.51 5.22 -5.29
C ARG A 34 -16.52 3.72 -5.54
N ASP A 35 -15.68 3.25 -6.46
CA ASP A 35 -15.60 1.83 -6.82
C ASP A 35 -15.25 0.96 -5.60
N ILE A 36 -14.30 1.40 -4.76
CA ILE A 36 -13.94 0.74 -3.49
C ILE A 36 -15.16 0.64 -2.56
N ARG A 37 -15.94 1.71 -2.40
CA ARG A 37 -17.16 1.67 -1.57
C ARG A 37 -18.24 0.76 -2.15
N ASP A 38 -18.30 0.63 -3.47
CA ASP A 38 -19.23 -0.26 -4.15
C ASP A 38 -18.84 -1.72 -3.91
N LEU A 39 -17.54 -2.03 -4.03
CA LEU A 39 -16.99 -3.34 -3.66
C LEU A 39 -17.21 -3.65 -2.18
N ASP A 40 -16.96 -2.72 -1.24
CA ASP A 40 -17.21 -2.95 0.19
C ASP A 40 -18.69 -3.27 0.49
N ARG A 41 -19.62 -2.69 -0.28
CA ARG A 41 -21.05 -3.02 -0.18
C ARG A 41 -21.34 -4.40 -0.74
N GLN A 42 -20.77 -4.75 -1.89
CA GLN A 42 -20.89 -6.08 -2.49
C GLN A 42 -20.31 -7.16 -1.56
N GLU A 43 -19.17 -6.91 -0.91
CA GLU A 43 -18.54 -7.83 0.04
C GLU A 43 -19.48 -8.15 1.19
N LYS A 44 -20.10 -7.12 1.78
CA LYS A 44 -21.04 -7.29 2.89
C LYS A 44 -22.27 -8.10 2.48
N LEU A 45 -22.81 -7.85 1.29
CA LEU A 45 -23.95 -8.60 0.76
C LEU A 45 -23.58 -10.06 0.49
N LEU A 46 -22.43 -10.30 -0.13
CA LEU A 46 -21.95 -11.65 -0.44
C LEU A 46 -21.65 -12.43 0.85
N LEU A 47 -21.05 -11.80 1.86
CA LEU A 47 -20.91 -12.37 3.19
C LEU A 47 -22.26 -12.76 3.78
N GLN A 48 -23.29 -11.90 3.70
CA GLN A 48 -24.63 -12.24 4.18
C GLN A 48 -25.23 -13.44 3.43
N GLN A 49 -25.01 -13.55 2.11
CA GLN A 49 -25.47 -14.67 1.31
C GLN A 49 -24.76 -15.98 1.68
N ILE A 50 -23.43 -15.96 1.83
CA ILE A 50 -22.64 -17.11 2.30
C ILE A 50 -23.16 -17.57 3.66
N LYS A 51 -23.40 -16.61 4.59
CA LYS A 51 -23.94 -16.88 5.92
C LYS A 51 -25.32 -17.52 5.89
N ALA A 52 -26.22 -17.00 5.05
CA ALA A 52 -27.57 -17.55 4.92
C ALA A 52 -27.55 -18.96 4.34
N ARG A 53 -26.69 -19.21 3.33
CA ARG A 53 -26.57 -20.52 2.69
C ARG A 53 -25.94 -21.57 3.61
N ALA A 54 -24.90 -21.21 4.35
CA ALA A 54 -24.27 -22.10 5.33
C ALA A 54 -25.21 -22.53 6.47
N LYS A 55 -26.23 -21.72 6.81
CA LYS A 55 -27.23 -22.04 7.83
C LYS A 55 -28.43 -22.84 7.29
N THR A 56 -28.50 -23.06 5.98
CA THR A 56 -29.61 -23.79 5.38
C THR A 56 -29.54 -25.27 5.77
N PRO A 57 -30.61 -25.87 6.31
CA PRO A 57 -30.61 -27.29 6.67
C PRO A 57 -30.31 -28.19 5.47
N GLY A 58 -29.42 -29.16 5.63
CA GLY A 58 -29.05 -30.12 4.59
C GLY A 58 -27.92 -29.67 3.66
N VAL A 59 -27.39 -28.46 3.84
CA VAL A 59 -26.17 -27.99 3.16
C VAL A 59 -24.95 -28.46 3.95
N ASP A 60 -24.05 -29.20 3.30
CA ASP A 60 -22.74 -29.53 3.84
C ASP A 60 -21.75 -28.43 3.41
N PRO A 61 -21.23 -27.60 4.34
CA PRO A 61 -20.41 -26.44 3.99
C PRO A 61 -19.16 -26.76 3.17
N GLN A 62 -18.61 -27.97 3.30
CA GLN A 62 -17.43 -28.40 2.56
C GLN A 62 -17.73 -28.99 1.18
N LYS A 63 -18.98 -29.42 0.94
CA LYS A 63 -19.36 -30.13 -0.30
C LYS A 63 -20.33 -29.34 -1.18
N ASP A 64 -20.89 -28.25 -0.67
CA ASP A 64 -21.82 -27.42 -1.43
C ASP A 64 -21.09 -26.56 -2.45
N ALA A 65 -21.29 -26.89 -3.73
CA ALA A 65 -20.62 -26.25 -4.85
C ALA A 65 -20.88 -24.73 -4.92
N ALA A 66 -22.07 -24.26 -4.52
CA ALA A 66 -22.35 -22.83 -4.57
C ALA A 66 -21.79 -22.05 -3.37
N LEU A 67 -21.65 -22.66 -2.19
CA LEU A 67 -20.84 -22.05 -1.11
C LEU A 67 -19.39 -21.87 -1.56
N LYS A 68 -18.79 -22.88 -2.20
CA LYS A 68 -17.43 -22.78 -2.76
C LYS A 68 -17.34 -21.69 -3.83
N ALA A 69 -18.32 -21.59 -4.72
CA ALA A 69 -18.37 -20.53 -5.73
C ALA A 69 -18.49 -19.13 -5.13
N GLN A 70 -19.36 -18.95 -4.13
CA GLN A 70 -19.54 -17.66 -3.44
C GLN A 70 -18.31 -17.27 -2.62
N ALA A 71 -17.61 -18.23 -2.01
CA ALA A 71 -16.36 -17.97 -1.31
C ALA A 71 -15.25 -17.55 -2.29
N LYS A 72 -15.16 -18.19 -3.46
CA LYS A 72 -14.24 -17.76 -4.53
C LYS A 72 -14.54 -16.34 -5.00
N GLU A 73 -15.81 -16.01 -5.20
CA GLU A 73 -16.23 -14.64 -5.55
C GLU A 73 -15.83 -13.63 -4.46
N LEU A 74 -15.94 -14.00 -3.17
CA LEU A 74 -15.53 -13.17 -2.05
C LEU A 74 -14.02 -12.87 -2.07
N VAL A 75 -13.18 -13.88 -2.32
CA VAL A 75 -11.73 -13.70 -2.44
C VAL A 75 -11.38 -12.81 -3.63
N GLN A 76 -12.00 -13.05 -4.79
CA GLN A 76 -11.81 -12.21 -5.96
C GLN A 76 -12.19 -10.75 -5.70
N LEU A 77 -13.31 -10.51 -5.02
CA LEU A 77 -13.75 -9.17 -4.68
C LEU A 77 -12.78 -8.44 -3.74
N ARG A 78 -12.23 -9.16 -2.74
CA ARG A 78 -11.20 -8.63 -1.84
C ARG A 78 -9.92 -8.25 -2.58
N LYS A 79 -9.45 -9.11 -3.49
CA LYS A 79 -8.28 -8.83 -4.34
C LYS A 79 -8.53 -7.65 -5.28
N GLN A 80 -9.72 -7.55 -5.88
CA GLN A 80 -10.10 -6.40 -6.70
C GLN A 80 -10.04 -5.10 -5.90
N ARG A 81 -10.52 -5.11 -4.65
CA ARG A 81 -10.43 -3.94 -3.76
C ARG A 81 -8.98 -3.58 -3.42
N GLU A 82 -8.15 -4.56 -3.09
CA GLU A 82 -6.72 -4.37 -2.81
C GLU A 82 -6.00 -3.74 -4.02
N LYS A 83 -6.21 -4.30 -5.22
CA LYS A 83 -5.68 -3.77 -6.47
C LYS A 83 -6.12 -2.33 -6.75
N LEU A 84 -7.35 -1.94 -6.36
CA LEU A 84 -7.80 -0.54 -6.46
C LEU A 84 -7.05 0.38 -5.47
N TYR A 85 -6.78 -0.07 -4.25
CA TYR A 85 -5.96 0.70 -3.30
C TYR A 85 -4.53 0.90 -3.80
N GLU A 86 -3.92 -0.14 -4.35
CA GLU A 86 -2.59 -0.07 -4.98
C GLU A 86 -2.59 0.85 -6.18
N THR A 87 -3.52 0.66 -7.11
CA THR A 87 -3.62 1.50 -8.31
C THR A 87 -3.85 2.97 -7.92
N LYS A 88 -4.58 3.24 -6.84
CA LYS A 88 -4.77 4.59 -6.28
C LYS A 88 -3.45 5.17 -5.76
N ALA A 89 -2.62 4.36 -5.09
CA ALA A 89 -1.30 4.74 -4.63
C ALA A 89 -0.35 5.02 -5.81
N HIS A 90 -0.35 4.16 -6.85
CA HIS A 90 0.42 4.38 -8.08
C HIS A 90 0.01 5.67 -8.79
N LEU A 91 -1.28 5.94 -8.95
CA LEU A 91 -1.76 7.21 -9.52
C LEU A 91 -1.33 8.42 -8.67
N ASN A 92 -1.30 8.29 -7.35
CA ASN A 92 -0.76 9.33 -6.49
C ASN A 92 0.73 9.58 -6.76
N SER A 93 1.52 8.51 -6.91
CA SER A 93 2.93 8.59 -7.29
C SER A 93 3.09 9.31 -8.62
N VAL A 94 2.31 8.97 -9.65
CA VAL A 94 2.33 9.68 -10.94
C VAL A 94 2.05 11.18 -10.80
N GLY A 95 1.15 11.58 -9.90
CA GLY A 95 0.92 12.99 -9.58
C GLY A 95 2.12 13.68 -8.91
N MET A 96 2.88 12.93 -8.10
CA MET A 96 4.11 13.38 -7.46
C MET A 96 5.26 13.50 -8.47
N THR A 97 5.46 12.49 -9.33
CA THR A 97 6.49 12.52 -10.37
C THR A 97 6.26 13.67 -11.36
N ALA A 98 5.01 13.94 -11.74
CA ALA A 98 4.67 15.11 -12.56
C ALA A 98 5.01 16.45 -11.86
N THR A 99 4.88 16.52 -10.52
CA THR A 99 5.27 17.68 -9.72
C THR A 99 6.79 17.84 -9.63
N ALA A 100 7.50 16.73 -9.44
CA ALA A 100 8.96 16.69 -9.44
C ALA A 100 9.50 17.15 -10.82
N LEU A 101 8.96 16.62 -11.91
CA LEU A 101 9.32 17.00 -13.28
C LEU A 101 9.13 18.50 -13.53
N SER A 102 8.00 19.08 -13.11
CA SER A 102 7.74 20.52 -13.26
C SER A 102 8.74 21.39 -12.49
N SER A 103 9.12 20.93 -11.29
CA SER A 103 10.12 21.59 -10.44
C SER A 103 11.51 21.50 -11.08
N GLN A 104 11.86 20.34 -11.63
CA GLN A 104 13.10 20.11 -12.36
C GLN A 104 13.24 21.04 -13.57
N VAL A 105 12.18 21.15 -14.40
CA VAL A 105 12.17 22.05 -15.56
C VAL A 105 12.31 23.51 -15.11
N SER A 106 11.69 23.89 -14.00
CA SER A 106 11.80 25.24 -13.45
C SER A 106 13.22 25.55 -12.96
N MET A 107 13.88 24.59 -12.30
CA MET A 107 15.27 24.69 -11.87
C MET A 107 16.21 24.82 -13.06
N VAL A 108 16.08 23.97 -14.08
CA VAL A 108 16.88 24.06 -15.33
C VAL A 108 16.71 25.42 -16.00
N THR A 109 15.47 25.93 -16.08
CA THR A 109 15.20 27.25 -16.65
C THR A 109 15.85 28.37 -15.82
N ALA A 110 15.81 28.28 -14.49
CA ALA A 110 16.45 29.24 -13.61
C ALA A 110 17.99 29.20 -13.73
N MET A 111 18.59 28.01 -13.76
CA MET A 111 20.04 27.84 -13.96
C MET A 111 20.49 28.40 -15.32
N GLY A 112 19.69 28.21 -16.38
CA GLY A 112 19.92 28.83 -17.67
C GLY A 112 19.92 30.35 -17.61
N ASN A 113 18.92 30.96 -16.95
CA ASN A 113 18.84 32.41 -16.79
C ASN A 113 19.99 32.98 -15.94
N VAL A 114 20.36 32.31 -14.85
CA VAL A 114 21.50 32.70 -14.00
C VAL A 114 22.81 32.57 -14.76
N SER A 115 23.01 31.49 -15.51
CA SER A 115 24.20 31.31 -16.36
C SER A 115 24.31 32.39 -17.43
N MET A 116 23.20 32.80 -18.06
CA MET A 116 23.19 33.91 -19.02
C MET A 116 23.53 35.25 -18.36
N ALA A 117 22.95 35.54 -17.18
CA ALA A 117 23.23 36.77 -16.43
C ALA A 117 24.69 36.85 -15.96
N LEU A 118 25.26 35.73 -15.49
CA LEU A 118 26.66 35.63 -15.09
C LEU A 118 27.61 35.75 -16.29
N SER A 119 27.26 35.13 -17.43
CA SER A 119 28.01 35.29 -18.68
C SER A 119 28.01 36.73 -19.18
N ALA A 120 26.89 37.44 -19.05
CA ALA A 120 26.80 38.85 -19.44
C ALA A 120 27.56 39.79 -18.49
N ALA A 121 27.75 39.40 -17.23
CA ALA A 121 28.49 40.16 -16.22
C ALA A 121 30.02 39.98 -16.28
N ASN A 122 30.55 39.27 -17.28
CA ASN A 122 31.99 39.03 -17.52
C ASN A 122 32.69 38.19 -16.42
N GLY A 123 31.92 37.52 -15.57
CA GLY A 123 32.44 36.66 -14.51
C GLY A 123 32.75 35.26 -15.03
N VAL A 124 34.03 34.90 -15.07
CA VAL A 124 34.49 33.52 -15.26
C VAL A 124 33.98 32.67 -14.10
N MET A 125 32.75 32.18 -14.21
CA MET A 125 32.36 30.97 -13.54
C MET A 125 32.78 29.81 -14.44
N ASP A 126 33.46 28.83 -13.85
CA ASP A 126 34.01 27.65 -14.53
C ASP A 126 32.85 26.87 -15.18
N ALA A 127 32.47 27.19 -16.42
CA ALA A 127 31.39 26.51 -17.14
C ALA A 127 31.61 25.00 -17.18
N LYS A 128 32.88 24.56 -17.09
CA LYS A 128 33.28 23.17 -16.86
C LYS A 128 32.77 22.59 -15.54
N LYS A 129 32.88 23.30 -14.42
CA LYS A 129 32.36 22.84 -13.11
C LYS A 129 30.84 22.76 -13.12
N LEU A 130 30.15 23.74 -13.74
CA LEU A 130 28.69 23.69 -13.89
C LEU A 130 28.25 22.51 -14.77
N GLY A 131 28.96 22.26 -15.87
CA GLY A 131 28.74 21.11 -16.75
C GLY A 131 28.97 19.76 -16.05
N LEU A 132 30.02 19.65 -15.22
CA LEU A 132 30.28 18.48 -14.38
C LEU A 132 29.15 18.26 -13.36
N THR A 133 28.71 19.30 -12.65
CA THR A 133 27.59 19.19 -11.71
C THR A 133 26.27 18.83 -12.39
N MET A 134 26.03 19.30 -13.61
CA MET A 134 24.87 18.89 -14.42
C MET A 134 24.94 17.42 -14.84
N ALA A 135 26.12 16.94 -15.24
CA ALA A 135 26.34 15.54 -15.61
C ALA A 135 26.18 14.60 -14.41
N GLU A 136 26.72 14.98 -13.25
CA GLU A 136 26.56 14.23 -12.02
C GLU A 136 25.10 14.23 -11.54
N PHE A 137 24.41 15.37 -11.64
CA PHE A 137 22.98 15.45 -11.38
C PHE A 137 22.17 14.51 -12.30
N ALA A 138 22.47 14.50 -13.60
CA ALA A 138 21.81 13.61 -14.56
C ALA A 138 22.00 12.13 -14.19
N LYS A 139 23.24 11.75 -13.84
CA LYS A 139 23.57 10.38 -13.40
C LYS A 139 22.85 9.99 -12.11
N GLN A 140 22.78 10.88 -11.11
CA GLN A 140 22.06 10.62 -9.87
C GLN A 140 20.55 10.49 -10.10
N ASN A 141 19.99 11.32 -10.98
CA ASN A 141 18.57 11.25 -11.33
C ASN A 141 18.23 9.95 -12.07
N GLU A 142 19.06 9.49 -13.00
CA GLU A 142 18.90 8.19 -13.67
C GLU A 142 19.03 7.02 -12.70
N THR A 143 20.01 7.06 -11.80
CA THR A 143 20.19 6.03 -10.76
C THR A 143 18.99 5.99 -9.82
N ALA A 144 18.39 7.13 -9.50
CA ALA A 144 17.19 7.21 -8.67
C ALA A 144 15.97 6.62 -9.38
N GLN A 145 15.76 6.91 -10.67
CA GLN A 145 14.68 6.34 -11.48
C GLN A 145 14.80 4.82 -11.59
N MET A 146 16.01 4.32 -11.85
CA MET A 146 16.27 2.87 -11.95
C MET A 146 15.99 2.14 -10.62
N LYS A 147 16.27 2.78 -9.47
CA LYS A 147 15.91 2.25 -8.15
C LYS A 147 14.40 2.25 -7.90
N GLU A 148 13.69 3.25 -8.41
CA GLU A 148 12.22 3.30 -8.35
C GLU A 148 11.59 2.19 -9.20
N GLU A 149 12.12 1.94 -10.40
CA GLU A 149 11.71 0.82 -11.27
C GLU A 149 11.98 -0.54 -10.63
N MET A 150 13.19 -0.78 -10.10
CA MET A 150 13.50 -2.02 -9.39
C MET A 150 12.62 -2.24 -8.16
N MET A 151 12.29 -1.18 -7.43
CA MET A 151 11.36 -1.26 -6.30
C MET A 151 9.95 -1.64 -6.77
N ASN A 152 9.47 -1.06 -7.87
CA ASN A 152 8.17 -1.40 -8.44
C ASN A 152 8.12 -2.84 -8.98
N ASP A 153 9.20 -3.33 -9.59
CA ASP A 153 9.29 -4.71 -10.10
C ASP A 153 9.33 -5.74 -8.97
N VAL A 154 10.08 -5.48 -7.89
CA VAL A 154 10.07 -6.32 -6.68
C VAL A 154 8.69 -6.31 -6.02
N LEU A 155 8.02 -5.16 -6.01
CA LEU A 155 6.64 -5.09 -5.54
C LEU A 155 5.74 -5.96 -6.41
N ALA A 156 5.82 -5.85 -7.74
CA ALA A 156 4.99 -6.57 -8.70
C ALA A 156 5.19 -8.10 -8.65
N ASP A 157 6.42 -8.57 -8.46
CA ASP A 157 6.76 -10.00 -8.38
C ASP A 157 6.22 -10.66 -7.09
N ALA A 158 6.11 -9.89 -5.99
CA ALA A 158 5.45 -10.36 -4.78
C ALA A 158 3.91 -10.54 -4.94
N PHE A 159 3.34 -10.11 -6.06
CA PHE A 159 1.91 -10.20 -6.37
C PHE A 159 1.56 -11.28 -7.42
N ASP A 160 2.49 -12.14 -7.85
CA ASP A 160 2.16 -13.16 -8.85
C ASP A 160 1.17 -14.21 -8.28
N ASP A 161 0.02 -14.31 -8.96
CA ASP A 161 -1.30 -14.64 -8.40
C ASP A 161 -1.60 -16.15 -8.44
N SER A 162 -0.61 -16.97 -8.08
CA SER A 162 -0.70 -18.44 -8.22
C SER A 162 -1.49 -19.17 -7.12
N ASP A 163 -1.93 -18.47 -6.06
CA ASP A 163 -2.52 -19.09 -4.85
C ASP A 163 -4.05 -18.87 -4.68
N LEU A 164 -4.76 -18.48 -5.74
CA LEU A 164 -6.20 -18.16 -5.66
C LEU A 164 -7.08 -19.31 -5.16
N GLU A 165 -6.72 -20.56 -5.46
CA GLU A 165 -7.54 -21.72 -5.15
C GLU A 165 -7.37 -22.18 -3.69
N GLU A 166 -6.14 -22.13 -3.16
CA GLU A 166 -5.82 -22.42 -1.76
C GLU A 166 -6.41 -21.33 -0.83
N GLN A 167 -6.24 -20.05 -1.18
CA GLN A 167 -6.82 -18.94 -0.43
C GLN A 167 -8.35 -18.97 -0.36
N ALA A 168 -9.02 -19.51 -1.39
CA ALA A 168 -10.47 -19.66 -1.37
C ALA A 168 -10.92 -20.70 -0.34
N GLU A 169 -10.23 -21.84 -0.26
CA GLU A 169 -10.56 -22.88 0.71
C GLU A 169 -10.32 -22.40 2.15
N ASP A 170 -9.20 -21.71 2.39
CA ASP A 170 -8.90 -21.10 3.69
C ASP A 170 -9.92 -20.04 4.11
N VAL A 171 -10.31 -19.14 3.19
CA VAL A 171 -11.31 -18.12 3.49
C VAL A 171 -12.68 -18.74 3.73
N THR A 172 -13.02 -19.83 3.03
CA THR A 172 -14.27 -20.57 3.29
C THR A 172 -14.23 -21.16 4.70
N ASN A 173 -13.14 -21.84 5.07
CA ASN A 173 -12.95 -22.42 6.39
C ASN A 173 -12.97 -21.36 7.49
N GLN A 174 -12.30 -20.22 7.29
CA GLN A 174 -12.30 -19.10 8.23
C GLN A 174 -13.70 -18.50 8.40
N VAL A 175 -14.42 -18.24 7.31
CA VAL A 175 -15.79 -17.71 7.38
C VAL A 175 -16.72 -18.71 8.07
N LEU A 176 -16.55 -20.02 7.84
CA LEU A 176 -17.33 -21.07 8.51
C LEU A 176 -17.01 -21.20 10.00
N ALA A 177 -15.74 -21.07 10.38
CA ALA A 177 -15.29 -21.05 11.77
C ALA A 177 -15.79 -19.80 12.52
N GLU A 178 -15.67 -18.62 11.90
CA GLU A 178 -16.23 -17.35 12.43
C GLU A 178 -17.75 -17.40 12.59
N LEU A 179 -18.43 -18.26 11.84
CA LEU A 179 -19.89 -18.43 11.91
C LEU A 179 -20.37 -19.43 12.95
N GLY A 180 -19.47 -20.12 13.66
CA GLY A 180 -19.85 -21.11 14.65
C GLY A 180 -20.62 -22.29 14.05
N VAL A 181 -20.41 -22.60 12.77
CA VAL A 181 -20.99 -23.79 12.11
C VAL A 181 -20.14 -25.03 12.41
N GLU A 182 -19.02 -24.89 13.12
CA GLU A 182 -18.33 -26.00 13.74
C GLU A 182 -19.14 -26.55 14.94
N MET A 183 -19.78 -27.70 14.68
CA MET A 183 -19.96 -28.81 15.63
C MET A 183 -21.16 -28.81 16.58
N ASP A 184 -22.36 -28.43 16.12
CA ASP A 184 -23.60 -28.85 16.82
C ASP A 184 -23.84 -30.38 16.72
N LYS A 185 -23.01 -31.10 15.95
CA LYS A 185 -23.00 -32.58 15.89
C LYS A 185 -22.16 -33.27 16.96
N HIS A 186 -21.43 -32.54 17.82
CA HIS A 186 -20.72 -33.14 18.97
C HIS A 186 -21.28 -32.75 20.34
N MET A 187 -22.33 -31.92 20.39
CA MET A 187 -22.91 -31.45 21.66
C MET A 187 -24.12 -32.25 22.16
N VAL A 188 -24.55 -33.29 21.43
CA VAL A 188 -25.51 -34.28 21.96
C VAL A 188 -24.74 -35.51 22.43
N GLY A 189 -24.17 -35.43 23.65
CA GLY A 189 -23.86 -36.64 24.41
C GLY A 189 -22.48 -36.82 25.01
N LEU A 190 -21.67 -35.78 25.25
CA LEU A 190 -20.51 -35.93 26.13
C LEU A 190 -20.50 -34.89 27.26
N ASN A 191 -20.56 -35.44 28.47
CA ASN A 191 -20.24 -34.78 29.73
C ASN A 191 -18.96 -33.97 29.58
N ALA A 192 -18.99 -32.73 30.09
CA ALA A 192 -17.83 -31.87 30.19
C ALA A 192 -16.63 -32.57 30.85
N PRO A 193 -15.43 -32.51 30.26
CA PRO A 193 -14.19 -32.63 30.99
C PRO A 193 -13.52 -31.25 31.11
N SER A 194 -13.31 -30.89 32.37
CA SER A 194 -12.30 -29.99 32.95
C SER A 194 -11.25 -29.39 31.99
N LYS A 195 -11.06 -28.07 32.16
CA LYS A 195 -9.84 -27.28 31.94
C LYS A 195 -8.60 -28.14 31.61
N ILE A 196 -8.10 -28.01 30.39
CA ILE A 196 -6.73 -28.37 30.03
C ILE A 196 -5.92 -27.07 30.07
N ALA A 197 -5.07 -26.99 31.09
CA ALA A 197 -3.99 -26.03 31.21
C ALA A 197 -2.95 -26.29 30.11
N GLY A 198 -2.50 -25.24 29.43
CA GLY A 198 -1.44 -25.36 28.44
C GLY A 198 -1.39 -24.22 27.43
N ALA A 199 -1.28 -22.96 27.88
CA ALA A 199 -0.88 -21.84 27.02
C ALA A 199 -0.33 -20.61 27.78
N THR A 200 -0.01 -20.70 29.08
CA THR A 200 0.32 -19.52 29.91
C THR A 200 1.75 -19.50 30.45
N THR A 201 2.65 -20.36 29.96
CA THR A 201 4.01 -20.49 30.51
C THR A 201 5.07 -19.61 29.84
N ALA A 202 4.77 -18.93 28.73
CA ALA A 202 5.74 -18.07 28.06
C ALA A 202 5.72 -16.60 28.52
N ILE A 203 4.68 -16.18 29.26
CA ILE A 203 4.53 -14.77 29.69
C ILE A 203 5.12 -14.56 31.10
N THR A 204 5.18 -15.59 31.93
CA THR A 204 5.62 -15.49 33.33
C THR A 204 7.13 -15.39 33.51
N GLU A 205 7.94 -16.00 32.64
CA GLU A 205 9.41 -15.96 32.80
C GLU A 205 10.01 -14.59 32.47
N GLU A 206 9.46 -13.86 31.47
CA GLU A 206 9.89 -12.50 31.17
C GLU A 206 9.42 -11.50 32.23
N GLU A 207 8.22 -11.67 32.82
CA GLU A 207 7.73 -10.81 33.91
C GLU A 207 8.50 -11.02 35.23
N GLU A 208 8.84 -12.27 35.59
CA GLU A 208 9.68 -12.55 36.78
C GLU A 208 11.11 -12.02 36.61
N ALA A 209 11.71 -12.20 35.42
CA ALA A 209 13.06 -11.69 35.15
C ALA A 209 13.11 -10.14 35.17
N LEU A 210 12.04 -9.46 34.71
CA LEU A 210 11.93 -8.00 34.81
C LEU A 210 11.72 -7.54 36.26
N MET A 211 11.00 -8.30 37.10
CA MET A 211 10.80 -7.96 38.51
C MET A 211 12.08 -8.10 39.35
N ASP A 212 12.98 -9.03 39.04
CA ASP A 212 14.25 -9.20 39.76
C ASP A 212 15.31 -8.17 39.37
N VAL A 213 15.26 -7.61 38.15
CA VAL A 213 16.27 -6.64 37.65
C VAL A 213 15.91 -5.18 38.01
N LEU A 214 14.62 -4.89 38.26
CA LEU A 214 14.14 -3.56 38.63
C LEU A 214 14.73 -2.99 39.94
N PRO A 215 14.93 -3.76 41.02
CA PRO A 215 15.59 -3.31 42.24
C PRO A 215 17.06 -2.91 42.00
N GLU A 216 17.79 -3.67 41.17
CA GLU A 216 19.20 -3.41 40.87
C GLU A 216 19.38 -2.13 40.02
N LEU A 217 18.49 -1.90 39.06
CA LEU A 217 18.46 -0.67 38.26
C LEU A 217 18.11 0.56 39.10
N ARG A 218 17.19 0.44 40.07
CA ARG A 218 16.88 1.53 41.02
C ARG A 218 18.06 1.83 41.94
N ALA A 219 18.78 0.80 42.42
CA ALA A 219 19.97 0.99 43.24
C ALA A 219 21.08 1.74 42.46
N ARG A 220 21.32 1.37 41.19
CA ARG A 220 22.27 2.09 40.31
C ARG A 220 21.85 3.52 40.03
N LEU A 221 20.57 3.80 39.85
CA LEU A 221 20.08 5.17 39.63
C LEU A 221 20.26 6.03 40.89
N SER A 222 19.96 5.49 42.08
CA SER A 222 20.14 6.19 43.35
C SER A 222 21.60 6.45 43.73
N ALA A 223 22.53 5.65 43.19
CA ALA A 223 23.97 5.84 43.37
C ALA A 223 24.56 6.92 42.45
N LEU A 224 23.79 7.45 41.49
CA LEU A 224 24.19 8.57 40.64
C LEU A 224 23.69 9.94 41.14
N ASP A 225 22.77 9.95 42.11
CA ASP A 225 22.17 11.18 42.68
C ASP A 225 22.80 11.57 44.03
N LEU A 226 24.11 11.30 44.22
CA LEU A 226 24.92 11.73 45.36
C LEU A 226 26.20 12.45 44.92
#